data_AF-A0A382IXG5-F1
#
_entry.id   AF-A0A382IXG5-F1
#
_cell.length_a   1.000
_cell.length_b   1.000
_cell.length_c   1.000
_cell.angle_alpha   90.00
_cell.angle_beta   90.00
_cell.angle_gamma   90.00
#
_symmetry.space_group_name_H-M   'P 1'
#
loop_
_entity.id
_entity.type
_entity.pdbx_description
1 polymer ?
#
loop_
_entity_poly.entity_id
_entity_poly.type
_entity_poly.pdbx_seq_one_letter_code
_entity_poly.pdbx_strand_id
1 'polypeptide(L)'
;MKIQFPLLFLAASILNAATPTSNAPFLKPDEAIAKMTIPDGFEVKAFVAEPDIGEAIAFCFDEKGRLWTLENYNYQTRRSHT
;
A
#
# COMPACT_ATOMS: atom_id res chain seq x y z
N MET A 1 43.73 -27.76 -19.64
CA MET A 1 42.41 -27.56 -20.29
C MET A 1 41.42 -28.59 -19.76
N LYS A 2 40.74 -28.32 -18.65
CA LYS A 2 39.47 -28.96 -18.25
C LYS A 2 38.65 -27.93 -17.47
N ILE A 3 37.42 -27.74 -17.91
CA ILE A 3 36.53 -26.61 -17.64
C ILE A 3 35.96 -26.74 -16.23
N GLN A 4 36.08 -25.68 -15.44
CA GLN A 4 35.61 -25.60 -14.05
C GLN A 4 34.48 -24.56 -13.97
N PHE A 5 33.30 -24.89 -14.47
CA PHE A 5 32.10 -24.04 -14.42
C PHE A 5 30.88 -24.92 -14.71
N PRO A 6 30.10 -25.35 -13.68
CA PRO A 6 28.72 -24.86 -13.64
C PRO A 6 28.05 -24.76 -12.25
N LEU A 7 28.70 -25.17 -11.15
CA LEU A 7 27.95 -25.40 -9.90
C LEU A 7 27.66 -24.13 -9.08
N LEU A 8 28.34 -23.02 -9.34
CA LEU A 8 28.15 -21.78 -8.57
C LEU A 8 26.99 -20.90 -9.08
N PHE A 9 26.45 -21.16 -10.27
CA PHE A 9 25.37 -20.35 -10.85
C PHE A 9 23.96 -20.74 -10.37
N LEU A 10 23.78 -21.96 -9.84
CA LEU A 10 22.46 -22.44 -9.41
C LEU A 10 22.05 -21.91 -8.01
N ALA A 11 23.02 -21.52 -7.17
CA ALA A 11 22.74 -21.03 -5.82
C ALA A 11 22.16 -19.60 -5.79
N ALA A 12 22.49 -18.77 -6.79
CA ALA A 12 22.04 -17.38 -6.84
C ALA A 12 20.54 -17.25 -7.21
N SER A 13 19.95 -18.29 -7.81
CA SER A 13 18.54 -18.31 -8.22
C SER A 13 17.57 -18.60 -7.08
N ILE A 14 18.06 -19.14 -5.95
CA ILE A 14 17.22 -19.57 -4.81
C ILE A 14 17.00 -18.41 -3.81
N LEU A 15 17.82 -17.36 -3.86
CA LEU A 15 17.74 -16.23 -2.94
C LEU A 15 16.86 -15.06 -3.42
N ASN A 16 16.32 -15.10 -4.64
CA ASN A 16 15.56 -13.99 -5.20
C ASN A 16 14.11 -14.41 -5.48
N ALA A 17 13.18 -14.10 -4.56
CA ALA A 17 11.83 -13.57 -4.84
C ALA A 17 10.85 -13.66 -3.64
N ALA A 18 11.25 -13.28 -2.42
CA ALA A 18 10.24 -12.77 -1.48
C ALA A 18 10.19 -11.26 -1.67
N THR A 19 9.09 -10.75 -2.23
CA THR A 19 8.81 -9.31 -2.20
C THR A 19 8.84 -8.85 -0.74
N PRO A 20 9.66 -7.84 -0.37
CA PRO A 20 9.71 -7.37 1.00
C PRO A 20 8.31 -6.90 1.41
N THR A 21 7.77 -7.49 2.46
CA THR A 21 6.51 -7.05 3.03
C THR A 21 6.76 -5.78 3.84
N SER A 22 5.83 -4.83 3.74
CA SER A 22 5.90 -3.60 4.55
C SER A 22 5.72 -3.96 6.02
N ASN A 23 6.39 -3.28 6.96
CA ASN A 23 6.07 -3.35 8.40
C ASN A 23 5.41 -2.04 8.89
N ALA A 24 4.80 -1.29 7.97
CA ALA A 24 4.19 0.00 8.28
C ALA A 24 2.93 -0.18 9.13
N PRO A 25 2.81 0.49 10.29
CA PRO A 25 1.63 0.32 11.14
C PRO A 25 0.35 0.71 10.41
N PHE A 26 -0.72 -0.05 10.62
CA PHE A 26 -2.08 0.36 10.24
C PHE A 26 -2.55 1.47 11.17
N LEU A 27 -2.72 2.67 10.63
CA LEU A 27 -3.06 3.86 11.40
C LEU A 27 -4.56 4.13 11.35
N LYS A 28 -5.11 4.62 12.46
CA LYS A 28 -6.40 5.32 12.44
C LYS A 28 -6.28 6.65 11.69
N PRO A 29 -7.39 7.22 11.19
CA PRO A 29 -7.34 8.45 10.42
C PRO A 29 -6.59 9.59 11.12
N ASP A 30 -6.87 9.83 12.41
CA ASP A 30 -6.23 10.89 13.18
C ASP A 30 -4.71 10.65 13.37
N GLU A 31 -4.31 9.39 13.54
CA GLU A 31 -2.89 9.01 13.65
C GLU A 31 -2.16 9.19 12.31
N ALA A 32 -2.84 8.90 11.19
CA ALA A 32 -2.31 9.14 9.86
C ALA A 32 -2.12 10.63 9.59
N ILE A 33 -3.13 11.45 9.91
CA ILE A 33 -3.07 12.92 9.78
C ILE A 33 -1.94 13.49 10.62
N ALA A 34 -1.78 13.05 11.87
CA ALA A 34 -0.70 13.51 12.76
C ALA A 34 0.72 13.18 12.23
N LYS A 35 0.85 12.21 11.32
CA LYS A 35 2.12 11.83 10.69
C LYS A 35 2.34 12.46 9.30
N MET A 36 1.38 13.23 8.78
CA MET A 36 1.54 13.93 7.50
C MET A 36 2.41 15.17 7.66
N THR A 37 3.27 15.44 6.68
CA THR A 37 3.90 16.75 6.53
C THR A 37 2.93 17.66 5.78
N ILE A 38 2.40 18.68 6.46
CA ILE A 38 1.37 19.58 5.94
C ILE A 38 2.01 20.95 5.65
N PRO A 39 1.85 21.53 4.45
CA PRO A 39 2.33 22.88 4.16
C PRO A 39 1.65 23.95 5.01
N ASP A 40 2.36 25.05 5.28
CA ASP A 40 1.82 26.18 6.04
C ASP A 40 0.54 26.73 5.40
N GLY A 41 -0.46 27.04 6.22
CA GLY A 41 -1.75 27.55 5.78
C GLY A 41 -2.76 26.50 5.31
N PHE A 42 -2.42 25.21 5.36
CA PHE A 42 -3.33 24.11 5.06
C PHE A 42 -3.74 23.33 6.32
N GLU A 43 -4.94 22.73 6.26
CA GLU A 43 -5.41 21.74 7.24
C GLU A 43 -5.80 20.45 6.53
N VAL A 44 -5.66 19.31 7.23
CA VAL A 44 -6.11 18.00 6.75
C VAL A 44 -7.17 17.47 7.71
N LYS A 45 -8.29 16.99 7.16
CA LYS A 45 -9.40 16.39 7.91
C LYS A 45 -9.80 15.06 7.28
N ALA A 46 -10.05 14.06 8.12
CA ALA A 46 -10.63 12.80 7.66
C ALA A 46 -12.08 13.04 7.22
N PHE A 47 -12.43 12.61 6.01
CA PHE A 47 -13.81 12.71 5.48
C PHE A 47 -14.58 11.40 5.64
N VAL A 48 -13.96 10.28 5.27
CA VAL A 48 -14.50 8.93 5.38
C VAL A 48 -13.34 7.96 5.63
N ALA A 49 -13.60 6.88 6.37
CA ALA A 49 -12.61 5.85 6.68
C ALA A 49 -13.31 4.49 6.80
N GLU A 50 -12.53 3.41 6.91
CA GLU A 50 -13.09 2.10 7.23
C GLU A 50 -13.91 2.17 8.54
N PRO A 51 -15.10 1.54 8.61
CA PRO A 51 -15.63 0.55 7.66
C PRO A 51 -16.48 1.13 6.51
N ASP A 52 -16.69 2.44 6.44
CA ASP A 52 -17.63 3.05 5.49
C ASP A 52 -17.08 3.13 4.05
N ILE A 53 -15.76 3.02 3.90
CA ILE A 53 -15.06 2.91 2.62
C ILE A 53 -13.94 1.89 2.77
N GLY A 54 -13.71 1.04 1.76
CA GLY A 54 -12.65 0.05 1.75
C GLY A 54 -11.88 0.06 0.43
N GLU A 55 -10.55 0.03 0.55
CA GLU A 55 -9.68 -0.24 -0.60
C GLU A 55 -9.92 0.66 -1.83
N ALA A 56 -10.21 1.94 -1.60
CA ALA A 56 -10.44 2.91 -2.65
C ALA A 56 -9.19 3.10 -3.53
N ILE A 57 -9.36 2.91 -4.84
CA ILE A 57 -8.30 3.09 -5.85
C ILE A 57 -8.44 4.42 -6.57
N ALA A 58 -9.68 4.81 -6.87
CA ALA A 58 -10.01 6.04 -7.57
C ALA A 58 -11.29 6.64 -6.99
N PHE A 59 -11.44 7.95 -7.16
CA PHE A 59 -12.66 8.65 -6.79
C PHE A 59 -12.89 9.88 -7.67
N CYS A 60 -14.14 10.34 -7.74
CA CYS A 60 -14.51 11.62 -8.33
C CYS A 60 -15.70 12.23 -7.59
N PHE A 61 -15.93 13.52 -7.81
CA PHE A 61 -17.15 14.20 -7.37
C PHE A 61 -18.06 14.46 -8.58
N ASP A 62 -19.36 14.34 -8.39
CA ASP A 62 -20.34 14.75 -9.40
C ASP A 62 -20.82 16.20 -9.20
N GLU A 63 -21.70 16.66 -10.09
CA GLU A 63 -22.24 18.03 -10.06
C GLU A 63 -23.08 18.34 -8.82
N LYS A 64 -23.48 17.32 -8.06
CA LYS A 64 -24.22 17.46 -6.80
C LYS A 64 -23.30 17.40 -5.58
N GLY A 65 -22.00 17.29 -5.79
CA GLY A 65 -21.01 17.19 -4.72
C GLY A 65 -20.98 15.83 -4.02
N ARG A 66 -21.52 14.76 -4.63
CA ARG A 66 -21.41 13.41 -4.08
C ARG A 66 -20.06 12.80 -4.43
N LEU A 67 -19.46 12.09 -3.49
CA LEU A 67 -18.23 11.32 -3.70
C LEU A 67 -18.58 9.95 -4.32
N TRP A 68 -18.00 9.65 -5.47
CA TRP A 68 -18.01 8.33 -6.09
C TRP A 68 -16.64 7.70 -5.97
N THR A 69 -16.56 6.43 -5.58
CA THR A 69 -15.29 5.72 -5.43
C THR A 69 -15.33 4.35 -6.09
N LEU A 70 -14.16 3.86 -6.50
CA LEU A 70 -13.93 2.50 -6.94
C LEU A 70 -13.20 1.74 -5.83
N GLU A 71 -13.91 0.84 -5.17
CA GLU A 71 -13.39 -0.06 -4.14
C GLU A 71 -12.93 -1.37 -4.76
N ASN A 72 -11.76 -1.85 -4.36
CA ASN A 72 -11.24 -3.12 -4.85
C ASN A 72 -10.84 -4.04 -3.70
N TYR A 73 -11.75 -4.93 -3.32
CA TYR A 73 -11.56 -5.91 -2.24
C TYR A 73 -10.77 -7.16 -2.66
N ASN A 74 -10.10 -7.15 -3.82
CA ASN A 74 -9.37 -8.33 -4.30
C ASN A 74 -7.99 -8.52 -3.65
N TYR A 75 -7.52 -7.57 -2.83
CA TYR A 75 -6.27 -7.70 -2.08
C TYR A 75 -6.46 -8.52 -0.80
N GLN A 76 -6.35 -9.84 -0.93
CA GLN A 76 -6.55 -10.79 0.17
C GLN A 76 -5.61 -10.58 1.38
N THR A 77 -4.43 -9.98 1.17
CA THR A 77 -3.40 -9.79 2.21
C THR A 77 -3.34 -8.37 2.77
N ARG A 78 -4.24 -7.45 2.41
CA ARG A 78 -4.12 -6.03 2.83
C ARG A 78 -4.12 -5.80 4.35
N ARG A 79 -4.74 -6.70 5.10
CA ARG A 79 -4.81 -6.64 6.58
C ARG A 79 -3.61 -7.26 7.28
N SER A 80 -2.62 -7.75 6.52
CA SER A 80 -1.41 -8.35 7.06
C SER A 80 -0.17 -7.94 6.27
N HIS A 81 0.97 -7.93 6.93
CA HIS A 81 2.27 -7.69 6.33
C HIS A 81 2.87 -8.99 5.74
N THR A 82 2.04 -9.81 5.10
CA THR A 82 2.40 -11.14 4.55
C THR A 82 2.53 -11.14 3.05
#